data_AF-A0A7M5WJD0-F1
#
_entry.id   AF-A0A7M5WJD0-F1
#
_cell.length_a   1.000
_cell.length_b   1.000
_cell.length_c   1.000
_cell.angle_alpha   90.00
_cell.angle_beta   90.00
_cell.angle_gamma   90.00
#
_symmetry.space_group_name_H-M   'P 1'
#
loop_
_entity.id
_entity.type
_entity.pdbx_description
1 polymer ?
#
loop_
_entity_poly.entity_id
_entity_poly.type
_entity_poly.pdbx_seq_one_letter_code
_entity_poly.pdbx_strand_id
1 'polypeptide(L)'
;KDIKDKMVEFETGMEKLVLWEDHQEHQKKLKKLFRISKGNADEMFHPNVLVDKIKFDNSAHYKVIILVTSFAKYFEHRQWIRKAWGNQTFWNESVENWQVIFNVGAVDSAEVQQKLVEESKNHGDMLILDVPENFHKLSEKVMAGLYWVYTKFSFEFVFKTDDDVFIHMQRLLTKLNTTWSQENYVGNRNYNAVPRRNKGRYGVSSKEWPGKYYDPYCSGGGY
;
A
#
# COMPACT_ATOMS: atom_id res chain seq x y z
N LYS A 1 41.36 -39.12 -10.67
CA LYS A 1 40.55 -40.19 -10.06
C LYS A 1 40.81 -40.18 -8.57
N ASP A 2 39.92 -39.84 -7.68
CA ASP A 2 38.62 -39.17 -7.72
C ASP A 2 38.46 -38.79 -6.25
N ILE A 3 38.50 -37.49 -5.92
CA ILE A 3 38.11 -37.00 -4.60
C ILE A 3 36.67 -36.52 -4.76
N LYS A 4 35.82 -37.48 -5.11
CA LYS A 4 34.37 -37.34 -5.11
C LYS A 4 33.87 -38.59 -4.41
N ASP A 5 33.05 -38.34 -3.40
CA ASP A 5 32.36 -39.32 -2.57
C ASP A 5 33.07 -39.70 -1.27
N LYS A 6 32.84 -38.87 -0.25
CA LYS A 6 32.21 -39.22 1.04
C LYS A 6 32.41 -38.04 1.99
N MET A 7 31.40 -37.19 2.11
CA MET A 7 30.40 -37.22 3.19
C MET A 7 30.76 -36.23 4.30
N VAL A 8 29.71 -35.70 4.91
CA VAL A 8 29.65 -35.04 6.22
C VAL A 8 29.75 -33.51 6.21
N GLU A 9 28.54 -32.94 6.14
CA GLU A 9 27.97 -31.90 7.01
C GLU A 9 28.57 -30.48 7.11
N PHE A 10 27.60 -29.59 7.37
CA PHE A 10 27.69 -28.23 7.90
C PHE A 10 27.86 -27.06 6.92
N GLU A 11 26.83 -26.21 6.98
CA GLU A 11 26.79 -24.79 6.61
C GLU A 11 26.74 -24.45 5.11
N THR A 12 25.93 -23.52 4.62
CA THR A 12 24.75 -22.78 5.10
C THR A 12 24.13 -22.23 3.81
N GLY A 13 22.81 -22.22 3.73
CA GLY A 13 22.08 -21.74 2.55
C GLY A 13 22.28 -20.23 2.33
N MET A 14 22.92 -19.89 1.22
CA MET A 14 22.82 -18.58 0.59
C MET A 14 22.79 -18.74 -0.93
N GLU A 15 22.05 -17.83 -1.56
CA GLU A 15 22.03 -17.52 -2.99
C GLU A 15 21.19 -18.40 -3.91
N LYS A 16 19.88 -18.12 -3.91
CA LYS A 16 19.21 -17.81 -5.18
C LYS A 16 18.46 -16.48 -5.06
N LEU A 17 19.23 -15.40 -5.13
CA LEU A 17 18.76 -14.11 -5.63
C LEU A 17 18.35 -14.33 -7.10
N VAL A 18 17.10 -14.72 -7.31
CA VAL A 18 16.48 -14.58 -8.62
C VAL A 18 16.10 -13.11 -8.73
N LEU A 19 16.97 -12.34 -9.38
CA LEU A 19 16.63 -11.02 -9.89
C LEU A 19 15.31 -11.18 -10.66
N TRP A 20 14.28 -10.50 -10.15
CA TRP A 20 12.99 -10.41 -10.83
C TRP A 20 13.25 -9.92 -12.25
N GLU A 21 12.60 -10.57 -13.22
CA GLU A 21 12.65 -10.26 -14.65
C GLU A 21 12.67 -8.75 -14.88
N ASP A 22 13.55 -8.34 -15.81
CA ASP A 22 13.86 -6.98 -16.21
C ASP A 22 12.65 -6.03 -16.01
N HIS A 23 12.85 -4.96 -15.23
CA HIS A 23 11.84 -3.95 -14.92
C HIS A 23 11.06 -3.51 -16.18
N GLN A 24 11.71 -3.51 -17.35
CA GLN A 24 11.08 -3.23 -18.65
C GLN A 24 10.03 -4.26 -19.09
N GLU A 25 10.21 -5.54 -18.76
CA GLU A 25 9.29 -6.63 -19.09
C GLU A 25 8.08 -6.65 -18.15
N HIS A 26 8.29 -6.36 -16.86
CA HIS A 26 7.19 -6.13 -15.91
C HIS A 26 6.37 -4.89 -16.30
N GLN A 27 7.02 -3.79 -16.66
CA GLN A 27 6.36 -2.58 -17.20
C GLN A 27 5.62 -2.87 -18.51
N LYS A 28 6.15 -3.72 -19.40
CA LYS A 28 5.43 -4.19 -20.60
C LYS A 28 4.22 -5.05 -20.26
N LYS A 29 4.31 -5.92 -19.25
CA LYS A 29 3.22 -6.79 -18.79
C LYS A 29 2.10 -5.97 -18.14
N LEU A 30 2.46 -4.99 -17.33
CA LEU A 30 1.55 -3.98 -16.79
C LEU A 30 0.90 -3.19 -17.92
N LYS A 31 1.67 -2.60 -18.85
CA LYS A 31 1.13 -1.91 -20.04
C LYS A 31 0.24 -2.79 -20.92
N LYS A 32 0.46 -4.11 -20.94
CA LYS A 32 -0.35 -5.09 -21.67
C LYS A 32 -1.63 -5.47 -20.92
N LEU A 33 -1.59 -5.55 -19.59
CA LEU A 33 -2.78 -5.70 -18.73
C LEU A 33 -3.67 -4.44 -18.78
N PHE A 34 -3.07 -3.25 -18.89
CA PHE A 34 -3.75 -1.95 -19.08
C PHE A 34 -4.23 -1.70 -20.52
N ARG A 35 -4.00 -2.63 -21.46
CA ARG A 35 -4.43 -2.51 -22.86
C ARG A 35 -5.91 -2.87 -23.09
N ILE A 36 -6.66 -3.17 -22.03
CA ILE A 36 -8.13 -3.32 -22.05
C ILE A 36 -8.78 -2.09 -21.39
N SER A 37 -8.52 -0.92 -21.95
CA SER A 37 -9.52 0.14 -22.12
C SER A 37 -8.95 1.12 -23.15
N LYS A 38 -9.76 1.50 -24.15
CA LYS A 38 -9.43 2.62 -25.03
C LYS A 38 -9.77 3.93 -24.31
N GLY A 39 -9.07 4.21 -23.23
CA GLY A 39 -9.08 5.47 -22.48
C GLY A 39 -7.67 5.71 -21.96
N ASN A 40 -7.22 6.96 -21.87
CA ASN A 40 -5.87 7.25 -21.38
C ASN A 40 -5.66 6.61 -20.00
N ALA A 41 -4.49 6.02 -19.73
CA ALA A 41 -4.19 5.50 -18.39
C ALA A 41 -4.35 6.58 -17.30
N ASP A 42 -4.11 7.84 -17.66
CA ASP A 42 -4.41 9.01 -16.82
C ASP A 42 -5.91 9.11 -16.49
N GLU A 43 -6.82 8.89 -17.45
CA GLU A 43 -8.27 8.91 -17.19
C GLU A 43 -8.76 7.74 -16.33
N MET A 44 -8.10 6.58 -16.41
CA MET A 44 -8.49 5.39 -15.64
C MET A 44 -8.13 5.49 -14.15
N PHE A 45 -7.15 6.35 -13.81
CA PHE A 45 -6.62 6.49 -12.46
C PHE A 45 -6.62 7.93 -11.96
N HIS A 46 -7.33 8.87 -12.59
CA HIS A 46 -7.71 10.11 -11.93
C HIS A 46 -8.88 9.80 -11.00
N PRO A 47 -8.66 9.50 -9.71
CA PRO A 47 -9.79 9.38 -8.82
C PRO A 47 -10.46 10.73 -8.74
N ASN A 48 -11.79 10.72 -8.81
CA ASN A 48 -12.57 11.82 -8.29
C ASN A 48 -12.25 11.92 -6.80
N VAL A 49 -11.45 12.91 -6.42
CA VAL A 49 -11.15 13.20 -5.02
C VAL A 49 -12.26 14.11 -4.50
N LEU A 50 -13.03 13.61 -3.54
CA LEU A 50 -14.13 14.35 -2.93
C LEU A 50 -13.59 15.38 -1.93
N VAL A 51 -12.53 15.03 -1.21
CA VAL A 51 -11.86 15.94 -0.26
C VAL A 51 -10.36 15.77 -0.34
N ASP A 52 -9.68 16.88 -0.70
CA ASP A 52 -8.22 17.04 -0.78
C ASP A 52 -7.81 18.29 0.03
N LYS A 53 -7.99 18.23 1.36
CA LYS A 53 -7.61 19.33 2.29
C LYS A 53 -6.53 18.88 3.27
N ILE A 54 -5.62 18.04 2.76
CA ILE A 54 -4.53 17.51 3.56
C ILE A 54 -3.51 18.62 3.81
N LYS A 55 -3.06 18.75 5.06
CA LYS A 55 -2.06 19.74 5.48
C LYS A 55 -0.69 19.10 5.38
N PHE A 56 0.14 19.62 4.50
CA PHE A 56 1.52 19.17 4.33
C PHE A 56 2.39 20.33 3.84
N ASP A 57 3.71 20.20 3.98
CA ASP A 57 4.68 21.17 3.48
C ASP A 57 5.06 20.80 2.04
N ASN A 58 4.57 21.58 1.08
CA ASN A 58 4.85 21.37 -0.35
C ASN A 58 6.33 21.54 -0.71
N SER A 59 7.14 22.18 0.15
CA SER A 59 8.57 22.36 -0.05
C SER A 59 9.42 21.26 0.59
N ALA A 60 8.82 20.45 1.46
CA ALA A 60 9.50 19.36 2.14
C ALA A 60 9.65 18.14 1.24
N HIS A 61 10.79 17.47 1.36
CA HIS A 61 10.96 16.11 0.89
C HIS A 61 10.62 15.14 2.02
N TYR A 62 9.72 14.19 1.77
CA TYR A 62 9.25 13.22 2.75
C TYR A 62 10.01 11.90 2.62
N LYS A 63 10.58 11.40 3.71
CA LYS A 63 11.16 10.07 3.76
C LYS A 63 10.11 9.01 3.45
N VAL A 64 8.94 9.08 4.08
CA VAL A 64 7.84 8.15 3.82
C VAL A 64 6.47 8.77 3.98
N ILE A 65 5.60 8.51 3.01
CA ILE A 65 4.16 8.74 3.14
C ILE A 65 3.48 7.42 3.51
N ILE A 66 2.78 7.39 4.64
CA ILE A 66 2.06 6.22 5.12
C ILE A 66 0.60 6.34 4.71
N LEU A 67 0.20 5.53 3.72
CA LEU A 67 -1.16 5.49 3.21
C LEU A 67 -1.96 4.43 3.98
N VAL A 68 -2.75 4.87 4.95
CA VAL A 68 -3.61 4.00 5.76
C VAL A 68 -4.94 3.84 5.06
N THR A 69 -5.24 2.63 4.60
CA THR A 69 -6.53 2.33 3.99
C THR A 69 -7.57 2.09 5.08
N SER A 70 -8.58 2.94 5.16
CA SER A 70 -9.60 2.90 6.22
C SER A 70 -11.01 2.86 5.61
N PHE A 71 -11.95 2.27 6.33
CA PHE A 71 -13.38 2.39 5.99
C PHE A 71 -13.94 3.71 6.52
N ALA A 72 -14.83 4.35 5.76
CA ALA A 72 -15.51 5.58 6.15
C ALA A 72 -16.00 5.62 7.61
N LYS A 73 -16.62 4.53 8.07
CA LYS A 73 -17.20 4.44 9.42
C LYS A 73 -16.19 4.18 10.55
N TYR A 74 -14.93 3.89 10.25
CA TYR A 74 -13.91 3.52 11.24
C TYR A 74 -13.19 4.74 11.83
N PHE A 75 -13.97 5.73 12.28
CA PHE A 75 -13.47 6.95 12.91
C PHE A 75 -12.56 6.66 14.10
N GLU A 76 -12.96 5.70 14.96
CA GLU A 76 -12.17 5.31 16.13
C GLU A 76 -10.82 4.72 15.76
N HIS A 77 -10.73 3.89 14.71
CA HIS A 77 -9.45 3.30 14.29
C HIS A 77 -8.46 4.39 13.89
N ARG A 78 -8.90 5.34 13.06
CA ARG A 78 -8.09 6.49 12.66
C ARG A 78 -7.66 7.33 13.86
N GLN A 79 -8.57 7.56 14.81
CA GLN A 79 -8.27 8.30 16.02
C GLN A 79 -7.27 7.58 16.93
N TRP A 80 -7.33 6.25 17.03
CA TRP A 80 -6.34 5.45 17.75
C TRP A 80 -4.96 5.52 17.09
N ILE A 81 -4.89 5.44 15.76
CA ILE A 81 -3.64 5.62 15.02
C ILE A 81 -3.02 7.00 15.30
N ARG A 82 -3.83 8.08 15.21
CA ARG A 82 -3.39 9.45 15.54
C ARG A 82 -2.90 9.60 16.98
N LYS A 83 -3.48 8.87 17.92
CA LYS A 83 -3.10 8.88 19.35
C LYS A 83 -1.95 7.93 19.69
N ALA A 84 -1.53 7.08 18.76
CA ALA A 84 -0.54 6.05 18.97
C ALA A 84 0.60 6.21 17.97
N TRP A 85 0.84 5.19 17.14
CA TRP A 85 2.02 5.13 16.27
C TRP A 85 2.04 6.19 15.17
N GLY A 86 0.88 6.71 14.75
CA GLY A 86 0.79 7.77 13.75
C GLY A 86 1.07 9.18 14.31
N ASN A 87 1.26 9.33 15.63
CA ASN A 87 1.62 10.61 16.22
C ASN A 87 3.11 10.91 16.01
N GLN A 88 3.41 11.89 15.16
CA GLN A 88 4.78 12.34 14.92
C GLN A 88 5.52 12.74 16.21
N THR A 89 4.82 13.31 17.20
CA THR A 89 5.47 13.82 18.43
C THR A 89 6.05 12.70 19.30
N PHE A 90 5.60 11.45 19.13
CA PHE A 90 6.13 10.32 19.89
C PHE A 90 7.46 9.82 19.35
N TRP A 91 7.83 10.26 18.15
CA TRP A 91 9.02 9.80 17.44
C TRP A 91 9.98 10.97 17.17
N ASN A 92 9.94 12.01 18.03
CA ASN A 92 10.69 13.27 17.92
C ASN A 92 12.22 13.12 17.80
N GLU A 93 12.77 11.93 18.06
CA GLU A 93 14.19 11.65 17.81
C GLU A 93 14.50 11.38 16.33
N SER A 94 13.49 11.20 15.48
CA SER A 94 13.66 11.07 14.05
C SER A 94 13.70 12.44 13.38
N VAL A 95 14.79 12.72 12.66
CA VAL A 95 14.97 13.94 11.84
C VAL A 95 14.19 13.86 10.52
N GLU A 96 13.59 12.70 10.22
CA GLU A 96 12.96 12.43 8.93
C GLU A 96 11.53 12.99 8.86
N ASN A 97 11.19 13.63 7.75
CA ASN A 97 9.81 14.02 7.45
C ASN A 97 9.03 12.77 7.02
N TRP A 98 7.94 12.45 7.71
CA TRP A 98 7.00 11.41 7.29
C TRP A 98 5.58 11.83 7.63
N GLN A 99 4.57 11.29 6.95
CA GLN A 99 3.18 11.68 7.20
C GLN A 99 2.22 10.51 7.03
N VAL A 100 1.22 10.44 7.91
CA VAL A 100 0.09 9.51 7.78
C VAL A 100 -1.04 10.18 7.00
N ILE A 101 -1.61 9.46 6.05
CA ILE A 101 -2.75 9.88 5.25
C ILE A 101 -3.78 8.76 5.27
N PHE A 102 -4.99 9.07 5.72
CA PHE A 102 -6.10 8.14 5.73
C PHE A 102 -6.83 8.16 4.39
N ASN A 103 -6.77 7.03 3.67
CA ASN A 103 -7.40 6.82 2.39
C ASN A 103 -8.77 6.16 2.57
N VAL A 104 -9.84 6.92 2.32
CA VAL A 104 -11.23 6.59 2.65
C VAL A 104 -12.09 6.68 1.40
N GLY A 105 -13.03 5.74 1.24
CA GLY A 105 -14.00 5.74 0.15
C GLY A 105 -15.29 6.50 0.45
N ALA A 106 -16.12 6.64 -0.56
CA ALA A 106 -17.43 7.26 -0.49
C ALA A 106 -18.47 6.32 0.12
N VAL A 107 -19.46 6.92 0.80
CA VAL A 107 -20.62 6.25 1.37
C VAL A 107 -21.87 7.07 1.11
N ASP A 108 -23.02 6.43 0.87
CA ASP A 108 -24.27 7.14 0.56
C ASP A 108 -24.90 7.83 1.79
N SER A 109 -24.46 7.47 2.99
CA SER A 109 -25.00 8.03 4.23
C SER A 109 -24.54 9.48 4.42
N ALA A 110 -25.47 10.42 4.27
CA ALA A 110 -25.23 11.85 4.48
C ALA A 110 -24.65 12.16 5.88
N GLU A 111 -25.13 11.45 6.92
CA GLU A 111 -24.59 11.59 8.28
C GLU A 111 -23.11 11.21 8.36
N VAL A 112 -22.72 10.09 7.74
CA VAL A 112 -21.31 9.65 7.74
C VAL A 112 -20.46 10.59 6.89
N GLN A 113 -20.96 11.05 5.74
CA GLN A 113 -20.27 12.05 4.91
C GLN A 113 -20.00 13.35 5.69
N GLN A 114 -21.00 13.86 6.42
CA GLN A 114 -20.84 15.07 7.24
C GLN A 114 -19.76 14.88 8.31
N LYS A 115 -19.78 13.75 9.02
CA LYS A 115 -18.76 13.40 10.02
C LYS A 115 -17.35 13.28 9.42
N LEU A 116 -17.23 12.71 8.22
CA LEU A 116 -15.95 12.62 7.50
C LEU A 116 -15.41 13.99 7.09
N VAL A 117 -16.27 14.90 6.63
CA VAL A 117 -15.88 16.27 6.27
C VAL A 117 -15.41 17.04 7.52
N GLU A 118 -16.10 16.86 8.64
CA GLU A 118 -15.69 17.45 9.92
C GLU A 118 -14.35 16.89 10.41
N GLU A 119 -14.17 15.56 10.36
CA GLU A 119 -12.90 14.91 10.69
C GLU A 119 -11.76 15.44 9.80
N SER A 120 -11.97 15.51 8.48
CA SER A 120 -10.99 16.03 7.52
C SER A 120 -10.62 17.48 7.85
N LYS A 121 -11.59 18.33 8.18
CA LYS A 121 -11.34 19.72 8.58
C LYS A 121 -10.51 19.82 9.86
N ASN A 122 -10.81 18.97 10.84
CA ASN A 122 -10.17 19.02 12.15
C ASN A 122 -8.73 18.50 12.11
N HIS A 123 -8.47 17.43 11.35
CA HIS A 123 -7.17 16.76 11.35
C HIS A 123 -6.28 17.10 10.16
N GLY A 124 -6.85 17.34 8.97
CA GLY A 124 -6.07 17.66 7.77
C GLY A 124 -5.21 16.50 7.27
N ASP A 125 -5.63 15.25 7.50
CA ASP A 125 -4.89 14.03 7.13
C ASP A 125 -5.77 13.01 6.36
N MET A 126 -6.92 13.46 5.83
CA MET A 126 -7.92 12.61 5.19
C MET A 126 -7.95 12.83 3.68
N LEU A 127 -7.73 11.74 2.92
CA LEU A 127 -8.01 11.64 1.50
C LEU A 127 -9.34 10.91 1.31
N ILE A 128 -10.37 11.62 0.85
CA ILE A 128 -11.69 11.03 0.62
C ILE A 128 -11.89 10.90 -0.89
N LEU A 129 -12.04 9.66 -1.35
CA LEU A 129 -12.17 9.28 -2.74
C LEU A 129 -13.63 8.96 -3.09
N ASP A 130 -14.02 9.25 -4.32
CA ASP A 130 -15.28 8.80 -4.93
C ASP A 130 -15.18 7.32 -5.37
N VAL A 131 -14.81 6.47 -4.42
CA VAL A 131 -14.75 5.01 -4.59
C VAL A 131 -15.69 4.43 -3.54
N PRO A 132 -16.76 3.71 -3.93
CA PRO A 132 -17.69 3.14 -2.96
C PRO A 132 -16.99 2.26 -1.94
N GLU A 133 -17.35 2.39 -0.66
CA GLU A 133 -16.84 1.52 0.41
C GLU A 133 -17.33 0.08 0.24
N ASN A 134 -16.55 -0.70 -0.50
CA ASN A 134 -16.80 -2.11 -0.80
C ASN A 134 -15.47 -2.86 -0.83
N PHE A 135 -15.44 -4.05 -0.24
CA PHE A 135 -14.24 -4.89 -0.23
C PHE A 135 -13.70 -5.18 -1.64
N HIS A 136 -14.58 -5.40 -2.63
CA HIS A 136 -14.18 -5.65 -4.01
C HIS A 136 -13.66 -4.39 -4.73
N LYS A 137 -13.89 -3.21 -4.16
CA LYS A 137 -13.40 -1.91 -4.64
C LYS A 137 -12.12 -1.46 -3.94
N LEU A 138 -11.58 -2.27 -3.04
CA LEU A 138 -10.38 -1.94 -2.28
C LEU A 138 -9.17 -1.67 -3.17
N SER A 139 -8.98 -2.46 -4.23
CA SER A 139 -7.89 -2.25 -5.19
C SER A 139 -7.99 -0.89 -5.90
N GLU A 140 -9.19 -0.46 -6.28
CA GLU A 140 -9.43 0.87 -6.87
C GLU A 140 -9.08 1.97 -5.86
N LYS A 141 -9.53 1.83 -4.60
CA LYS A 141 -9.21 2.76 -3.50
C LYS A 141 -7.71 2.88 -3.27
N VAL A 142 -6.99 1.75 -3.18
CA VAL A 142 -5.53 1.74 -2.97
C VAL A 142 -4.80 2.38 -4.15
N MET A 143 -5.13 2.00 -5.39
CA MET A 143 -4.49 2.56 -6.59
C MET A 143 -4.68 4.07 -6.70
N ALA A 144 -5.90 4.54 -6.45
CA ALA A 144 -6.23 5.96 -6.43
C ALA A 144 -5.42 6.73 -5.36
N GLY A 145 -5.30 6.18 -4.16
CA GLY A 145 -4.53 6.80 -3.09
C GLY A 145 -3.03 6.86 -3.40
N LEU A 146 -2.46 5.77 -3.95
CA LEU A 146 -1.06 5.74 -4.38
C LEU A 146 -0.78 6.74 -5.50
N TYR A 147 -1.67 6.81 -6.49
CA TYR A 147 -1.56 7.79 -7.58
C TYR A 147 -1.64 9.23 -7.04
N TRP A 148 -2.58 9.51 -6.14
CA TRP A 148 -2.68 10.83 -5.53
C TRP A 148 -1.40 11.22 -4.78
N VAL A 149 -0.83 10.32 -3.95
CA VAL A 149 0.46 10.56 -3.27
C VAL A 149 1.57 10.86 -4.28
N TYR A 150 1.68 10.04 -5.34
CA TYR A 150 2.65 10.23 -6.43
C TYR A 150 2.57 11.61 -7.07
N THR A 151 1.36 12.15 -7.25
CA THR A 151 1.16 13.47 -7.88
C THR A 151 1.33 14.66 -6.95
N LYS A 152 1.27 14.47 -5.63
CA LYS A 152 1.19 15.57 -4.64
C LYS A 152 2.44 15.76 -3.80
N PHE A 153 3.19 14.70 -3.54
CA PHE A 153 4.33 14.73 -2.62
C PHE A 153 5.64 14.55 -3.36
N SER A 154 6.69 15.22 -2.87
CA SER A 154 8.07 14.79 -3.09
C SER A 154 8.44 13.80 -1.98
N PHE A 155 8.70 12.55 -2.32
CA PHE A 155 8.98 11.51 -1.32
C PHE A 155 9.97 10.45 -1.81
N GLU A 156 10.54 9.70 -0.87
CA GLU A 156 11.40 8.54 -1.15
C GLU A 156 10.62 7.22 -1.12
N PHE A 157 9.74 7.03 -0.14
CA PHE A 157 8.90 5.83 -0.02
C PHE A 157 7.41 6.13 0.19
N VAL A 158 6.57 5.20 -0.23
CA VAL A 158 5.18 5.10 0.21
C VAL A 158 5.00 3.76 0.93
N PHE A 159 4.35 3.79 2.09
CA PHE A 159 4.03 2.58 2.85
C PHE A 159 2.52 2.45 2.96
N LYS A 160 1.94 1.45 2.30
CA LYS A 160 0.51 1.17 2.40
C LYS A 160 0.28 0.29 3.61
N THR A 161 -0.70 0.63 4.44
CA THR A 161 -1.20 -0.27 5.50
C THR A 161 -2.72 -0.23 5.65
N ASP A 162 -3.26 -1.03 6.57
CA ASP A 162 -4.68 -1.05 6.96
C ASP A 162 -4.87 -0.34 8.32
N ASP A 163 -6.09 0.06 8.64
CA ASP A 163 -6.40 0.81 9.86
C ASP A 163 -6.46 -0.03 11.16
N ASP A 164 -6.27 -1.35 11.04
CA ASP A 164 -6.21 -2.32 12.15
C ASP A 164 -4.78 -2.83 12.40
N VAL A 165 -3.78 -2.12 11.89
CA VAL A 165 -2.35 -2.47 12.00
C VAL A 165 -1.62 -1.54 12.98
N PHE A 166 -0.63 -2.10 13.67
CA PHE A 166 0.35 -1.34 14.45
C PHE A 166 1.69 -1.27 13.71
N ILE A 167 2.26 -0.07 13.59
CA ILE A 167 3.59 0.12 13.00
C ILE A 167 4.58 0.56 14.09
N HIS A 168 5.71 -0.16 14.18
CA HIS A 168 6.84 0.31 14.98
C HIS A 168 7.66 1.33 14.18
N MET A 169 7.29 2.60 14.25
CA MET A 169 7.85 3.68 13.41
C MET A 169 9.37 3.79 13.43
N GLN A 170 10.01 3.72 14.61
CA GLN A 170 11.48 3.76 14.69
C GLN A 170 12.15 2.66 13.85
N ARG A 171 11.60 1.44 13.86
CA ARG A 171 12.14 0.30 13.10
C ARG A 171 11.90 0.47 11.62
N LEU A 172 10.72 0.98 11.23
CA LEU A 172 10.40 1.29 9.84
C LEU A 172 11.41 2.29 9.27
N LEU A 173 11.58 3.45 9.92
CA LEU A 173 12.48 4.51 9.46
C LEU A 173 13.94 4.04 9.39
N THR A 174 14.40 3.29 10.40
CA THR A 174 15.75 2.68 10.39
C THR A 174 15.95 1.75 9.19
N LYS A 175 14.93 0.96 8.82
CA LYS A 175 15.01 0.03 7.68
C LYS A 175 14.99 0.73 6.33
N LEU A 176 14.23 1.82 6.20
CA LEU A 176 14.20 2.66 5.00
C LEU A 176 15.55 3.36 4.76
N ASN A 177 16.28 3.71 5.83
CA ASN A 177 17.63 4.29 5.73
C ASN A 177 18.75 3.25 5.47
N THR A 178 18.42 1.96 5.40
CA THR A 178 19.42 0.91 5.24
C THR A 178 19.03 -0.07 4.15
N THR A 179 18.53 -1.24 4.54
CA THR A 179 18.37 -2.41 3.66
C THR A 179 17.31 -2.18 2.58
N TRP A 180 16.26 -1.42 2.86
CA TRP A 180 15.14 -1.26 1.92
C TRP A 180 15.36 -0.16 0.88
N SER A 181 16.38 0.68 1.04
CA SER A 181 16.75 1.69 0.03
C SER A 181 17.12 1.11 -1.34
N GLN A 182 17.49 -0.17 -1.40
CA GLN A 182 17.86 -0.86 -2.63
C GLN A 182 16.71 -1.70 -3.22
N GLU A 183 15.57 -1.79 -2.53
CA GLU A 183 14.44 -2.64 -2.89
C GLU A 183 13.27 -1.78 -3.36
N ASN A 184 12.67 -2.13 -4.51
CA ASN A 184 11.54 -1.36 -5.05
C ASN A 184 10.17 -1.76 -4.42
N TYR A 185 10.08 -2.90 -3.75
CA TYR A 185 8.83 -3.42 -3.16
C TYR A 185 9.09 -4.44 -2.04
N VAL A 186 8.66 -4.13 -0.82
CA VAL A 186 8.97 -4.92 0.38
C VAL A 186 7.69 -5.20 1.17
N GLY A 187 7.56 -6.41 1.71
CA GLY A 187 6.44 -6.80 2.56
C GLY A 187 6.45 -8.29 2.81
N ASN A 188 5.40 -8.81 3.45
CA ASN A 188 5.27 -10.25 3.66
C ASN A 188 4.80 -10.94 2.36
N ARG A 189 5.76 -11.46 1.60
CA ARG A 189 5.55 -12.03 0.26
C ARG A 189 4.87 -13.40 0.30
N ASN A 190 3.78 -13.54 -0.44
CA ASN A 190 3.07 -14.78 -0.66
C ASN A 190 3.41 -15.33 -2.04
N TYR A 191 3.80 -16.60 -2.09
CA TYR A 191 4.08 -17.32 -3.33
C TYR A 191 3.09 -18.46 -3.49
N ASN A 192 2.73 -18.78 -4.74
CA ASN A 192 1.86 -19.92 -5.07
C ASN A 192 0.53 -19.91 -4.31
N ALA A 193 -0.02 -18.73 -4.00
CA ALA A 193 -1.30 -18.61 -3.33
C ALA A 193 -2.42 -19.11 -4.24
N VAL A 194 -3.31 -19.97 -3.73
CA VAL A 194 -4.41 -20.54 -4.51
C VAL A 194 -5.66 -19.64 -4.38
N PRO A 195 -6.26 -19.20 -5.49
CA PRO A 195 -7.51 -18.44 -5.47
C PRO A 195 -8.64 -19.22 -4.79
N ARG A 196 -9.35 -18.58 -3.85
CA ARG A 196 -10.55 -19.17 -3.27
C ARG A 196 -11.69 -19.08 -4.27
N ARG A 197 -12.11 -20.20 -4.86
CA ARG A 197 -13.11 -20.20 -5.92
C ARG A 197 -14.52 -19.98 -5.37
N ASN A 198 -15.16 -18.88 -5.79
CA ASN A 198 -16.56 -18.53 -5.54
C ASN A 198 -17.03 -18.71 -4.08
N LYS A 199 -16.15 -18.52 -3.10
CA LYS A 199 -16.43 -18.80 -1.69
C LYS A 199 -15.87 -17.72 -0.77
N GLY A 200 -16.74 -17.21 0.10
CA GLY A 200 -16.40 -16.24 1.13
C GLY A 200 -16.00 -14.86 0.58
N ARG A 201 -15.56 -13.98 1.47
CA ARG A 201 -15.17 -12.60 1.16
C ARG A 201 -14.08 -12.48 0.08
N TYR A 202 -13.17 -13.45 0.03
CA TYR A 202 -12.05 -13.51 -0.92
C TYR A 202 -12.35 -14.38 -2.15
N GLY A 203 -13.64 -14.64 -2.42
CA GLY A 203 -14.07 -15.46 -3.54
C GLY A 203 -13.72 -14.83 -4.88
N VAL A 204 -13.04 -15.58 -5.76
CA VAL A 204 -12.69 -15.15 -7.12
C VAL A 204 -13.11 -16.21 -8.12
N SER A 205 -13.84 -15.80 -9.15
CA SER A 205 -14.30 -16.68 -10.22
C SER A 205 -13.16 -17.06 -11.17
N SER A 206 -13.33 -18.16 -11.90
CA SER A 206 -12.37 -18.55 -12.94
C SER A 206 -12.33 -17.56 -14.11
N LYS A 207 -13.37 -16.73 -14.28
CA LYS A 207 -13.41 -15.66 -15.28
C LYS A 207 -12.53 -14.48 -14.87
N GLU A 208 -12.56 -14.10 -13.59
CA GLU A 208 -11.72 -13.02 -13.04
C GLU A 208 -10.25 -13.44 -12.95
N TRP A 209 -9.97 -14.69 -12.56
CA TRP A 209 -8.62 -15.23 -12.53
C TRP A 209 -8.58 -16.69 -13.02
N PRO A 210 -8.15 -16.94 -14.27
CA PRO A 210 -8.09 -18.30 -14.81
C PRO A 210 -6.90 -19.12 -14.28
N GLY A 211 -5.89 -18.46 -13.72
CA GLY A 211 -4.65 -19.10 -13.24
C GLY A 211 -4.89 -20.04 -12.04
N LYS A 212 -4.04 -21.07 -11.93
CA LYS A 212 -4.06 -22.00 -10.78
C LYS A 212 -3.59 -21.34 -9.49
N TYR A 213 -2.60 -20.45 -9.60
CA TYR A 213 -2.01 -19.67 -8.51
C TYR A 213 -2.11 -18.19 -8.84
N TYR A 214 -2.13 -17.33 -7.82
CA TYR A 214 -1.87 -15.91 -7.98
C TYR A 214 -0.39 -15.67 -8.26
N ASP A 215 -0.10 -14.57 -8.97
CA ASP A 215 1.27 -14.02 -9.03
C ASP A 215 1.75 -13.65 -7.61
N PRO A 216 3.07 -13.63 -7.34
CA PRO A 216 3.58 -13.25 -6.04
C PRO A 216 3.13 -11.86 -5.59
N TYR A 217 2.73 -11.71 -4.33
CA TYR A 217 2.24 -10.43 -3.78
C TYR A 217 2.53 -10.28 -2.29
N CYS A 218 2.63 -9.05 -1.77
CA CYS A 218 2.74 -8.82 -0.33
C CYS A 218 1.37 -8.84 0.35
N SER A 219 1.29 -9.39 1.57
CA SER A 219 0.05 -9.41 2.34
C SER A 219 -0.45 -8.01 2.71
N GLY A 220 -1.75 -7.88 2.94
CA GLY A 220 -2.43 -6.59 3.06
C GLY A 220 -2.01 -5.71 4.24
N GLY A 221 -1.45 -6.30 5.30
CA GLY A 221 -1.12 -5.59 6.54
C GLY A 221 -0.02 -4.53 6.40
N GLY A 222 0.83 -4.61 5.38
CA GLY A 222 1.85 -3.59 5.15
C GLY A 222 2.81 -3.94 4.04
N TYR A 223 3.04 -2.99 3.13
CA TYR A 223 4.04 -3.07 2.07
C TYR A 223 4.45 -1.70 1.53
#